data_AF-A0A4P8YKL5-F1
#
_entry.id   AF-A0A4P8YKL5-F1
#
_cell.length_a   1.000
_cell.length_b   1.000
_cell.length_c   1.000
_cell.angle_alpha   90.00
_cell.angle_beta   90.00
_cell.angle_gamma   90.00
#
_symmetry.space_group_name_H-M   'P 1'
#
loop_
_entity.id
_entity.type
_entity.pdbx_description
1 polymer ?
#
loop_
_entity_poly.entity_id
_entity_poly.type
_entity_poly.pdbx_seq_one_letter_code
_entity_poly.pdbx_strand_id
1 'polypeptide(L)'
;MRKYFTVLAAVLLFGGQGAAFAAPVPVSADAAQAMCQVQFDALKSARSGHDSAELLVNRSIIDLMKRGYAVEDYATTTESYRHDMTLAIAKLRENHKAWPDEAAFIRAMDSQQKACQVQLMKR
;
A
#
# COMPACT_ATOMS: atom_id res chain seq x y z
N MET A 1 -12.04 -20.62 -6.80
CA MET A 1 -11.28 -19.74 -5.87
C MET A 1 -10.58 -18.59 -6.62
N ARG A 2 -11.33 -17.72 -7.32
CA ARG A 2 -10.75 -16.69 -8.21
C ARG A 2 -11.33 -15.27 -7.99
N LYS A 3 -12.21 -15.11 -7.00
CA LYS A 3 -13.01 -13.89 -6.78
C LYS A 3 -12.53 -13.03 -5.60
N TYR A 4 -11.68 -13.55 -4.71
CA TYR A 4 -11.25 -12.84 -3.49
C TYR A 4 -9.98 -11.99 -3.69
N PHE A 5 -9.18 -12.28 -4.72
CA PHE A 5 -7.97 -11.51 -5.06
C PHE A 5 -8.30 -10.13 -5.66
N THR A 6 -9.50 -9.96 -6.20
CA THR A 6 -9.89 -8.76 -6.95
C THR A 6 -10.25 -7.58 -6.04
N VAL A 7 -10.71 -7.83 -4.82
CA VAL A 7 -11.23 -6.78 -3.94
C VAL A 7 -10.10 -5.94 -3.32
N LEU A 8 -8.97 -6.55 -2.93
CA LEU A 8 -7.83 -5.80 -2.41
C LEU A 8 -7.02 -5.12 -3.53
N ALA A 9 -6.93 -5.78 -4.69
CA ALA A 9 -6.28 -5.21 -5.87
C ALA A 9 -6.95 -3.89 -6.29
N ALA A 10 -8.28 -3.79 -6.21
CA ALA A 10 -8.98 -2.56 -6.57
C ALA A 10 -8.63 -1.38 -5.64
N VAL A 11 -8.46 -1.60 -4.33
CA VAL A 11 -8.22 -0.47 -3.39
C VAL A 11 -6.84 0.15 -3.60
N LEU A 12 -5.84 -0.66 -3.94
CA LEU A 12 -4.48 -0.17 -4.23
C LEU A 12 -4.31 0.33 -5.68
N LEU A 13 -5.30 0.09 -6.55
CA LEU A 13 -5.30 0.53 -7.94
C LEU A 13 -5.99 1.88 -8.17
N PHE A 14 -6.60 2.50 -7.15
CA PHE A 14 -7.52 3.65 -7.31
C PHE A 14 -7.12 4.95 -6.57
N GLY A 15 -5.83 5.26 -6.47
CA GLY A 15 -5.39 6.61 -6.08
C GLY A 15 -5.20 7.59 -7.26
N GLY A 16 -5.36 7.14 -8.51
CA GLY A 16 -4.97 7.91 -9.70
C GLY A 16 -6.10 8.13 -10.69
N GLN A 17 -7.06 8.99 -10.38
CA GLN A 17 -7.92 9.60 -11.40
C GLN A 17 -8.09 11.09 -11.10
N GLY A 18 -7.26 11.93 -11.73
CA GLY A 18 -7.47 13.38 -11.75
C GLY A 18 -6.21 14.22 -12.03
N ALA A 19 -6.14 14.73 -13.26
CA ALA A 19 -5.47 15.97 -13.69
C ALA A 19 -3.96 15.96 -14.07
N ALA A 20 -3.74 16.39 -15.33
CA ALA A 20 -2.54 16.98 -15.95
C ALA A 20 -1.25 16.14 -16.00
N PHE A 21 -0.91 15.71 -17.23
CA PHE A 21 0.32 15.01 -17.59
C PHE A 21 1.58 15.83 -17.30
N ALA A 22 2.17 15.63 -16.12
CA ALA A 22 3.62 15.60 -16.01
C ALA A 22 4.07 14.21 -16.46
N ALA A 23 5.14 14.12 -17.25
CA ALA A 23 5.75 12.82 -17.54
C ALA A 23 6.05 12.12 -16.20
N PRO A 24 5.65 10.85 -16.01
CA PRO A 24 5.94 10.13 -14.78
C PRO A 24 7.45 10.18 -14.54
N VAL A 25 7.85 10.76 -13.40
CA VAL A 25 9.24 10.71 -12.98
C VAL A 25 9.53 9.23 -12.71
N PRO A 26 10.48 8.61 -13.43
CA PRO A 26 10.80 7.21 -13.22
C PRO A 26 11.24 7.02 -11.77
N VAL A 27 10.44 6.28 -11.01
CA VAL A 27 10.74 5.95 -9.62
C VAL A 27 11.87 4.91 -9.63
N SER A 28 12.95 5.18 -8.90
CA SER A 28 14.05 4.21 -8.80
C SER A 28 13.57 2.90 -8.19
N ALA A 29 14.26 1.78 -8.48
CA ALA A 29 13.90 0.48 -7.91
C ALA A 29 13.89 0.53 -6.37
N ASP A 30 14.83 1.25 -5.77
CA ASP A 30 14.93 1.43 -4.32
C ASP A 30 13.76 2.24 -3.75
N ALA A 31 13.36 3.31 -4.43
CA ALA A 31 12.21 4.12 -4.04
C ALA A 31 10.91 3.30 -4.15
N ALA A 32 10.69 2.63 -5.28
CA ALA A 32 9.53 1.76 -5.48
C ALA A 32 9.48 0.64 -4.41
N GLN A 33 10.64 0.06 -4.08
CA GLN A 33 10.76 -0.90 -3.01
C GLN A 33 10.38 -0.30 -1.65
N ALA A 34 10.91 0.86 -1.30
CA ALA A 34 10.64 1.52 -0.02
C ALA A 34 9.15 1.82 0.16
N MET A 35 8.51 2.43 -0.84
CA MET A 35 7.08 2.80 -0.78
C MET A 35 6.18 1.57 -0.64
N CYS A 36 6.35 0.57 -1.50
CA CYS A 36 5.56 -0.65 -1.39
C CYS A 36 5.82 -1.36 -0.07
N GLN A 37 7.06 -1.43 0.39
CA GLN A 37 7.37 -2.10 1.65
C GLN A 37 6.65 -1.45 2.84
N VAL A 38 6.72 -0.13 3.01
CA VAL A 38 6.08 0.54 4.15
C VAL A 38 4.56 0.44 4.13
N GLN A 39 3.93 0.45 2.94
CA GLN A 39 2.50 0.26 2.79
C GLN A 39 2.08 -1.15 3.23
N PHE A 40 2.75 -2.17 2.71
CA PHE A 40 2.41 -3.56 3.03
C PHE A 40 2.78 -3.93 4.46
N ASP A 41 3.81 -3.33 5.07
CA ASP A 41 4.13 -3.49 6.49
C ASP A 41 3.02 -2.94 7.39
N ALA A 42 2.43 -1.78 7.03
CA ALA A 42 1.26 -1.24 7.73
C ALA A 42 0.02 -2.13 7.57
N LEU A 43 -0.24 -2.67 6.37
CA LEU A 43 -1.36 -3.59 6.12
C LEU A 43 -1.18 -4.91 6.87
N LYS A 44 0.04 -5.46 6.91
CA LYS A 44 0.35 -6.67 7.68
C LYS A 44 0.09 -6.43 9.17
N SER A 45 0.55 -5.30 9.70
CA SER A 45 0.32 -4.91 11.10
C SER A 45 -1.16 -4.68 11.40
N ALA A 46 -1.91 -4.12 10.45
CA ALA A 46 -3.33 -3.85 10.58
C ALA A 46 -4.18 -5.11 10.80
N ARG A 47 -3.71 -6.28 10.36
CA ARG A 47 -4.41 -7.55 10.54
C ARG A 47 -4.57 -7.92 12.01
N SER A 48 -3.58 -7.62 12.84
CA SER A 48 -3.63 -7.91 14.29
C SER A 48 -4.77 -7.17 15.00
N GLY A 49 -5.23 -6.04 14.44
CA GLY A 49 -6.29 -5.22 15.00
C GLY A 49 -5.89 -4.41 16.23
N HIS A 50 -4.64 -4.47 16.70
CA HIS A 50 -4.20 -3.79 17.92
C HIS A 50 -4.03 -2.28 17.75
N ASP A 51 -3.32 -1.86 16.69
CA ASP A 51 -3.01 -0.45 16.44
C ASP A 51 -4.15 0.27 15.71
N SER A 52 -4.37 1.57 15.93
CA SER A 52 -5.34 2.33 15.15
C SER A 52 -4.88 2.48 13.69
N ALA A 53 -5.83 2.69 12.75
CA ALA A 53 -5.47 2.94 11.36
C ALA A 53 -4.60 4.19 11.23
N GLU A 54 -4.95 5.25 11.96
CA GLU A 54 -4.17 6.49 12.01
C GLU A 54 -2.72 6.26 12.46
N LEU A 55 -2.49 5.46 13.50
CA LEU A 55 -1.15 5.14 13.99
C LEU A 55 -0.33 4.39 12.93
N LEU A 56 -0.93 3.42 12.26
CA LEU A 56 -0.27 2.62 11.23
C LEU A 56 0.09 3.46 9.99
N VAL A 57 -0.82 4.34 9.57
CA VAL A 57 -0.60 5.28 8.46
C VAL A 57 0.49 6.29 8.80
N ASN A 58 0.48 6.84 10.03
CA ASN A 58 1.53 7.74 10.49
C ASN A 58 2.89 7.05 10.51
N ARG A 59 2.94 5.80 11.00
CA ARG A 59 4.16 5.00 11.06
C ARG A 59 4.71 4.73 9.66
N SER A 60 3.87 4.37 8.69
CA SER A 60 4.33 4.11 7.32
C SER A 60 4.92 5.35 6.65
N ILE A 61 4.34 6.54 6.86
CA ILE A 61 4.91 7.81 6.37
C ILE A 61 6.27 8.07 7.03
N ILE A 62 6.36 7.94 8.36
CA ILE A 62 7.61 8.13 9.10
C ILE A 62 8.70 7.15 8.64
N ASP A 63 8.35 5.89 8.40
CA ASP A 63 9.31 4.88 7.96
C ASP A 63 9.75 5.09 6.51
N LEU A 64 8.92 5.72 5.67
CA LEU A 64 9.31 6.18 4.35
C LEU A 64 10.32 7.34 4.44
N MET A 65 10.03 8.33 5.30
CA MET A 65 10.90 9.48 5.54
C MET A 65 12.26 9.07 6.10
N LYS A 66 12.31 8.09 7.02
CA LYS A 66 13.58 7.53 7.53
C LYS A 66 14.45 6.90 6.45
N ARG A 67 13.84 6.44 5.35
CA ARG A 67 14.53 5.88 4.18
C ARG A 67 14.95 6.95 3.18
N GLY A 68 14.67 8.23 3.46
CA GLY A 68 15.03 9.35 2.60
C GLY A 68 14.01 9.66 1.50
N TYR A 69 12.78 9.14 1.61
CA TYR A 69 11.73 9.33 0.60
C TYR A 69 10.51 10.05 1.20
N ALA A 70 9.79 10.78 0.36
CA ALA A 70 8.50 11.39 0.66
C ALA A 70 7.38 10.69 -0.13
N VAL A 71 6.14 10.76 0.33
CA VAL A 71 5.01 10.20 -0.43
C VAL A 71 4.78 10.98 -1.73
N GLU A 72 5.13 12.26 -1.75
CA GLU A 72 5.07 13.15 -2.90
C GLU A 72 5.98 12.70 -4.06
N ASP A 73 7.04 11.95 -3.77
CA ASP A 73 7.94 11.37 -4.79
C ASP A 73 7.23 10.36 -5.72
N TYR A 74 6.02 9.91 -5.35
CA TYR A 74 5.25 8.88 -6.04
C TYR A 74 3.99 9.42 -6.72
N ALA A 75 3.96 10.72 -7.05
CA ALA A 75 2.82 11.40 -7.68
C ALA A 75 1.50 11.25 -6.89
N THR A 76 1.61 11.26 -5.56
CA THR A 76 0.48 11.31 -4.62
C THR A 76 0.71 12.44 -3.64
N THR A 77 -0.30 12.81 -2.85
CA THR A 77 -0.14 13.71 -1.71
C THR A 77 -0.15 12.93 -0.41
N THR A 78 0.37 13.52 0.68
CA THR A 78 0.20 12.98 2.03
C THR A 78 -1.27 12.76 2.40
N GLU A 79 -2.18 13.67 2.01
CA GLU A 79 -3.61 13.53 2.29
C GLU A 79 -4.21 12.33 1.55
N SER A 80 -3.97 12.23 0.24
CA SER A 80 -4.42 11.10 -0.58
C SER A 80 -3.86 9.77 -0.07
N TYR A 81 -2.57 9.74 0.27
CA TYR A 81 -1.93 8.56 0.84
C TYR A 81 -2.60 8.13 2.15
N ARG A 82 -2.88 9.08 3.05
CA ARG A 82 -3.55 8.81 4.32
C ARG A 82 -4.96 8.26 4.11
N HIS A 83 -5.70 8.87 3.19
CA HIS A 83 -7.05 8.43 2.84
C HIS A 83 -7.04 6.98 2.30
N ASP A 84 -6.22 6.71 1.29
CA ASP A 84 -6.14 5.41 0.62
C ASP A 84 -5.68 4.31 1.57
N MET A 85 -4.65 4.58 2.38
CA MET A 85 -4.16 3.62 3.38
C MET A 85 -5.18 3.36 4.47
N THR A 86 -5.91 4.38 4.94
CA THR A 86 -6.98 4.20 5.92
C THR A 86 -8.09 3.31 5.36
N LEU A 87 -8.48 3.53 4.11
CA LEU A 87 -9.48 2.70 3.43
C LEU A 87 -8.99 1.26 3.23
N ALA A 88 -7.74 1.07 2.84
CA ALA A 88 -7.14 -0.26 2.69
C ALA A 88 -7.10 -1.02 4.01
N ILE A 89 -6.71 -0.36 5.11
CA ILE A 89 -6.72 -0.93 6.47
C ILE A 89 -8.14 -1.33 6.89
N ALA A 90 -9.13 -0.45 6.69
CA ALA A 90 -10.52 -0.73 7.02
C ALA A 90 -11.03 -1.96 6.26
N LYS A 91 -10.83 -2.00 4.94
CA LYS A 91 -11.23 -3.14 4.10
C LYS A 91 -10.50 -4.43 4.46
N LEU A 92 -9.22 -4.35 4.83
CA LEU A 92 -8.46 -5.51 5.29
C LEU A 92 -9.04 -6.08 6.60
N ARG A 93 -9.44 -5.20 7.53
CA ARG A 93 -10.07 -5.60 8.79
C ARG A 93 -11.46 -6.20 8.58
N GLU A 94 -12.27 -5.62 7.69
CA GLU A 94 -13.57 -6.18 7.32
C GLU A 94 -13.43 -7.58 6.70
N ASN A 95 -12.39 -7.77 5.89
CA ASN A 95 -12.14 -9.02 5.16
C ASN A 95 -11.11 -9.93 5.84
N HIS A 96 -10.81 -9.76 7.13
CA HIS A 96 -9.75 -10.54 7.82
C HIS A 96 -9.96 -12.06 7.76
N LYS A 97 -11.22 -12.50 7.59
CA LYS A 97 -11.62 -13.92 7.43
C LYS A 97 -11.44 -14.46 6.01
N ALA A 98 -11.08 -13.62 5.04
CA ALA A 98 -10.84 -14.03 3.65
C ALA A 98 -9.59 -14.93 3.51
N TRP A 99 -8.72 -14.94 4.51
CA TRP A 99 -7.52 -15.78 4.53
C TRP A 99 -7.67 -16.91 5.56
N PRO A 100 -7.34 -18.16 5.18
CA PRO A 100 -7.52 -19.33 6.04
C PRO A 100 -6.59 -19.33 7.26
N ASP A 101 -5.41 -18.72 7.14
CA ASP A 101 -4.42 -18.64 8.21
C ASP A 101 -3.52 -17.39 8.06
N GLU A 102 -2.55 -17.24 8.95
CA GLU A 102 -1.56 -16.16 8.91
C GLU A 102 -0.65 -16.25 7.68
N ALA A 103 -0.13 -17.44 7.40
CA ALA A 103 0.83 -17.66 6.33
C ALA A 103 0.24 -17.36 4.93
N ALA A 104 -1.02 -17.69 4.69
CA ALA A 104 -1.74 -17.43 3.43
C ALA A 104 -1.91 -15.94 3.17
N PHE A 105 -2.17 -15.16 4.22
CA PHE A 105 -2.22 -13.71 4.12
C PHE A 105 -0.86 -13.10 3.88
N ILE A 106 0.17 -13.50 4.63
CA ILE A 106 1.53 -12.98 4.43
C ILE A 106 1.98 -13.24 2.99
N ARG A 107 1.79 -14.46 2.46
CA ARG A 107 2.06 -14.76 1.05
C ARG A 107 1.27 -13.87 0.08
N ALA A 108 -0.01 -13.61 0.37
CA ALA A 108 -0.83 -12.73 -0.46
C ALA A 108 -0.38 -11.26 -0.41
N MET A 109 0.08 -10.78 0.75
CA MET A 109 0.65 -9.44 0.91
C MET A 109 1.99 -9.33 0.18
N ASP A 110 2.90 -10.29 0.35
CA ASP A 110 4.20 -10.30 -0.31
C ASP A 110 4.09 -10.36 -1.84
N SER A 111 3.12 -11.14 -2.35
CA SER A 111 2.84 -11.17 -3.79
C SER A 111 2.34 -9.83 -4.31
N GLN A 112 1.51 -9.12 -3.55
CA GLN A 112 1.01 -7.80 -3.93
C GLN A 112 2.10 -6.72 -3.80
N GLN A 113 2.98 -6.82 -2.80
CA GLN A 113 4.14 -5.94 -2.66
C GLN A 113 5.05 -6.02 -3.89
N LYS A 114 5.36 -7.24 -4.37
CA LYS A 114 6.14 -7.42 -5.60
C LYS A 114 5.44 -6.83 -6.82
N ALA A 115 4.11 -7.00 -6.93
CA ALA A 115 3.34 -6.41 -8.02
C ALA A 115 3.36 -4.88 -7.98
N CYS A 116 3.22 -4.28 -6.79
CA CYS A 116 3.33 -2.84 -6.56
C CYS A 116 4.69 -2.30 -7.05
N GLN A 117 5.80 -2.97 -6.69
CA GLN A 117 7.14 -2.55 -7.12
C GLN A 117 7.26 -2.54 -8.65
N VAL A 118 6.83 -3.62 -9.31
CA VAL A 118 6.85 -3.71 -10.78
C VAL A 118 5.97 -2.65 -11.44
N GLN A 119 4.82 -2.30 -10.84
CA GLN A 119 3.94 -1.28 -11.36
C GLN A 119 4.52 0.13 -11.20
N LEU A 120 5.10 0.46 -10.04
CA LEU A 120 5.74 1.75 -9.81
C LEU A 120 6.95 1.97 -10.73
N MET A 121 7.76 0.94 -10.97
CA MET A 121 8.90 1.03 -11.88
C MET A 121 8.52 1.14 -13.37
N LYS A 122 7.26 0.83 -13.73
CA LYS A 122 6.74 0.90 -15.11
C LYS A 122 5.97 2.19 -15.40
N ARG A 123 5.77 3.05 -14.40
CA ARG A 123 5.22 4.38 -14.61
C ARG A 123 6.29 5.24 -15.27
#